data_AF-A0A536CMX3-F1
#
_entry.id   AF-A0A536CMX3-F1
#
_cell.length_a   1.000
_cell.length_b   1.000
_cell.length_c   1.000
_cell.angle_alpha   90.00
_cell.angle_beta   90.00
_cell.angle_gamma   90.00
#
_symmetry.space_group_name_H-M   'P 1'
#
loop_
_entity.id
_entity.type
_entity.pdbx_description
1 polymer ?
#
loop_
_entity_poly.entity_id
_entity_poly.type
_entity_poly.pdbx_seq_one_letter_code
_entity_poly.pdbx_strand_id
1 'polypeptide(L)'
;MVRLESVRRKSGGRIHLTPRIPKTGPVTTLCGQVLGDGAYTGTESVADCANCIRRSRDQSRISSAFFEQEEGSELLRLSLEQARGRERPARQGSAAAAKPAERRPVLRVVPSTPEVPSELGELVTDGFKGAGPGVWRSPGGVLVRMGGPNRDRFAELVYEGQVVATRESGGLRIKAGDVEVTPSRDGMRVRIRR
;
A
#
# COMPACT_ATOMS: atom_id res chain seq x y z
N MET A 1 5.76 -21.54 10.80
CA MET A 1 4.97 -20.82 11.83
C MET A 1 5.90 -19.81 12.47
N VAL A 2 5.56 -18.52 12.48
CA VAL A 2 6.45 -17.46 12.97
C VAL A 2 6.42 -17.45 14.49
N ARG A 3 7.58 -17.53 15.15
CA ARG A 3 7.68 -17.50 16.61
C ARG A 3 7.63 -16.04 17.06
N LEU A 4 6.66 -15.70 17.91
CA LEU A 4 6.53 -14.37 18.51
C LEU A 4 7.18 -14.37 19.88
N GLU A 5 7.76 -13.24 20.26
CA GLU A 5 8.43 -13.03 21.54
C GLU A 5 7.61 -12.09 22.42
N SER A 6 7.57 -12.39 23.73
CA SER A 6 6.86 -11.58 24.71
C SER A 6 7.80 -10.51 25.26
N VAL A 7 7.34 -9.26 25.26
CA VAL A 7 8.10 -8.09 25.74
C VAL A 7 7.27 -7.26 26.71
N ARG A 8 7.93 -6.75 27.75
CA ARG A 8 7.31 -5.88 28.77
C ARG A 8 8.17 -4.64 28.98
N ARG A 9 7.55 -3.52 29.31
CA ARG A 9 8.29 -2.33 29.77
C ARG A 9 8.97 -2.62 31.12
N LYS A 10 10.18 -2.10 31.33
CA LYS A 10 10.89 -2.21 32.62
C LYS A 10 10.16 -1.50 33.76
N SER A 11 9.41 -0.44 33.43
CA SER A 11 8.50 0.25 34.36
C SER A 11 7.28 -0.58 34.77
N GLY A 12 7.15 -1.82 34.28
CA GLY A 12 6.01 -2.68 34.51
C GLY A 12 4.87 -2.45 33.51
N GLY A 13 3.69 -2.97 33.85
CA GLY A 13 2.51 -2.95 32.98
C GLY A 13 2.34 -4.24 32.16
N ARG A 14 1.65 -4.09 31.02
CA ARG A 14 1.21 -5.18 30.13
C ARG A 14 2.36 -5.85 29.38
N ILE A 15 2.15 -7.12 29.04
CA ILE A 15 3.04 -7.95 28.21
C ILE A 15 2.51 -7.93 26.78
N HIS A 16 3.37 -7.49 25.87
CA HIS A 16 3.09 -7.33 24.46
C HIS A 16 3.79 -8.43 23.65
N LEU A 17 3.33 -8.66 22.43
CA LEU A 17 4.03 -9.53 21.47
C LEU A 17 4.81 -8.68 20.49
N THR A 18 6.01 -9.12 20.16
CA THR A 18 6.81 -8.59 19.06
C THR A 18 7.28 -9.76 18.18
N PRO A 19 7.42 -9.55 16.87
CA PRO A 19 8.16 -10.42 15.97
C PRO A 19 9.48 -10.97 16.54
N ARG A 20 10.31 -10.07 17.06
CA ARG A 20 11.63 -10.36 17.58
C ARG A 20 12.10 -9.19 18.45
N ILE A 21 12.78 -9.53 19.54
CA ILE A 21 13.41 -8.57 20.43
C ILE A 21 14.81 -8.25 19.86
N PRO A 22 15.08 -7.00 19.44
CA PRO A 22 16.40 -6.62 18.95
C PRO A 22 17.41 -6.57 20.11
N LYS A 23 18.69 -6.80 19.80
CA LYS A 23 19.79 -6.76 20.79
C LYS A 23 20.04 -5.33 21.30
N THR A 24 19.80 -4.34 20.46
CA THR A 24 19.99 -2.91 20.70
C THR A 24 18.93 -2.15 19.91
N GLY A 25 18.43 -1.03 20.44
CA GLY A 25 17.49 -0.16 19.74
C GLY A 25 16.02 -0.36 20.16
N PRO A 26 15.09 0.40 19.56
CA PRO A 26 13.68 0.35 19.92
C PRO A 26 13.02 -0.93 19.38
N VAL A 27 12.02 -1.43 20.11
CA VAL A 27 11.19 -2.56 19.66
C VAL A 27 9.77 -2.12 19.37
N THR A 28 9.27 -2.52 18.20
CA THR A 28 7.89 -2.33 17.79
C THR A 28 7.08 -3.59 18.14
N THR A 29 6.00 -3.40 18.88
CA THR A 29 5.07 -4.46 19.27
C THR A 29 3.98 -4.64 18.22
N LEU A 30 3.34 -5.81 18.16
CA LEU A 30 2.24 -6.08 17.22
C LEU A 30 1.06 -5.12 17.36
N CYS A 31 0.85 -4.51 18.54
CA CYS A 31 -0.18 -3.49 18.73
C CYS A 31 0.23 -2.09 18.25
N GLY A 32 1.42 -1.91 17.68
CA GLY A 32 1.94 -0.64 17.16
C GLY A 32 2.58 0.26 18.22
N GLN A 33 2.88 -0.25 19.42
CA GLN A 33 3.64 0.52 20.40
C GLN A 33 5.14 0.34 20.15
N VAL A 34 5.86 1.46 20.17
CA VAL A 34 7.32 1.50 20.16
C VAL A 34 7.80 1.61 21.61
N LEU A 35 8.64 0.66 22.02
CA LEU A 35 9.36 0.72 23.30
C LEU A 35 10.79 1.14 23.00
N GLY A 36 11.24 2.24 23.60
CA GLY A 36 12.60 2.77 23.37
C GLY A 36 13.69 1.82 23.85
N ASP A 37 14.90 2.02 23.35
CA ASP A 37 16.07 1.24 23.75
C ASP A 37 16.26 1.25 25.28
N GLY A 38 16.55 0.08 25.85
CA GLY A 38 16.69 -0.10 27.28
C GLY A 38 15.40 0.07 28.12
N ALA A 39 14.25 0.46 27.52
CA ALA A 39 12.98 0.66 28.24
C ALA A 39 12.13 -0.62 28.38
N TYR A 40 12.59 -1.73 27.82
CA TYR A 40 11.88 -3.00 27.80
C TYR A 40 12.76 -4.19 28.21
N THR A 41 12.11 -5.32 28.50
CA THR A 41 12.74 -6.62 28.73
C THR A 41 11.93 -7.71 28.05
N GLY A 42 12.62 -8.70 27.49
CA GLY A 42 12.00 -9.96 27.11
C GLY A 42 11.48 -10.71 28.33
N THR A 43 10.39 -11.44 28.17
CA THR A 43 9.81 -12.28 29.21
C THR A 43 9.33 -13.60 28.62
N GLU A 44 9.35 -14.67 29.40
CA GLU A 44 8.74 -15.95 29.03
C GLU A 44 7.24 -16.02 29.38
N SER A 45 6.73 -14.99 30.07
CA SER A 45 5.32 -14.91 30.41
C SER A 45 4.43 -14.71 29.18
N VAL A 46 3.21 -15.24 29.26
CA VAL A 46 2.22 -15.13 28.18
C VAL A 46 1.79 -13.67 28.03
N ALA A 47 1.66 -13.21 26.78
CA ALA A 47 1.20 -11.86 26.49
C ALA A 47 -0.24 -11.63 26.99
N ASP A 48 -0.47 -10.48 27.62
CA ASP A 48 -1.78 -10.05 28.15
C ASP A 48 -2.46 -8.97 27.27
N CYS A 49 -1.71 -8.42 26.30
CA CYS A 49 -2.23 -7.38 25.44
C CYS A 49 -3.24 -7.96 24.43
N ALA A 50 -4.54 -7.71 24.64
CA ALA A 50 -5.62 -8.18 23.78
C ALA A 50 -5.43 -7.85 22.28
N ASN A 51 -4.85 -6.68 21.96
CA ASN A 51 -4.54 -6.32 20.58
C ASN A 51 -3.40 -7.16 19.99
N CYS A 52 -2.37 -7.47 20.78
CA CYS A 52 -1.28 -8.36 20.34
C CYS A 52 -1.80 -9.79 20.11
N ILE A 53 -2.61 -10.31 21.04
CA ILE A 53 -3.21 -11.65 20.92
C ILE A 53 -4.08 -11.74 19.65
N ARG A 54 -4.94 -10.76 19.41
CA ARG A 54 -5.79 -10.73 18.20
C ARG A 54 -4.95 -10.72 16.92
N ARG A 55 -3.90 -9.90 16.88
CA ARG A 55 -3.02 -9.74 15.70
C ARG A 55 -2.05 -10.90 15.50
N SER A 56 -1.76 -11.69 16.53
CA SER A 56 -0.91 -12.88 16.45
C SER A 56 -1.44 -14.00 15.55
N ARG A 57 -2.74 -13.95 15.19
CA ARG A 57 -3.39 -14.93 14.30
C ARG A 57 -3.40 -14.49 12.83
N ASP A 58 -2.95 -13.27 12.53
CA ASP A 58 -2.99 -12.67 11.20
C ASP A 58 -1.57 -12.58 10.61
N GLN A 59 -1.26 -13.46 9.65
CA GLN A 59 0.07 -13.55 9.04
C GLN A 59 0.50 -12.25 8.33
N SER A 60 -0.45 -11.50 7.77
CA SER A 60 -0.15 -10.24 7.08
C SER A 60 0.36 -9.19 8.07
N ARG A 61 -0.26 -9.12 9.26
CA ARG A 61 0.12 -8.16 10.30
C ARG A 61 1.43 -8.51 10.98
N ILE A 62 1.71 -9.80 11.15
CA ILE A 62 3.00 -10.26 11.66
C ILE A 62 4.10 -9.82 10.69
N SER A 63 3.90 -10.06 9.38
CA SER A 63 4.85 -9.66 8.34
C SER A 63 5.09 -8.15 8.35
N SER A 64 4.05 -7.31 8.43
CA SER A 64 4.20 -5.86 8.54
C SER A 64 5.03 -5.43 9.75
N ALA A 65 4.80 -6.03 10.92
CA ALA A 65 5.53 -5.68 12.13
C ALA A 65 7.03 -6.08 12.05
N PHE A 66 7.39 -7.14 11.30
CA PHE A 66 8.79 -7.45 11.00
C PHE A 66 9.44 -6.36 10.14
N PHE A 67 8.72 -5.82 9.15
CA PHE A 67 9.24 -4.76 8.27
C PHE A 67 9.38 -3.38 8.96
N GLU A 68 8.64 -3.15 10.04
CA GLU A 68 8.73 -1.92 10.84
C GLU A 68 9.94 -1.91 11.80
N GLN A 69 10.70 -3.00 11.88
CA GLN A 69 11.99 -3.06 12.60
C GLN A 69 13.17 -2.80 11.64
N GLU A 70 14.29 -2.31 12.17
CA GLU A 70 15.48 -1.94 11.36
C GLU A 70 15.93 -3.09 10.45
N GLU A 71 15.93 -4.32 10.95
CA GLU A 71 16.36 -5.50 10.20
C GLU A 71 15.38 -5.85 9.05
N GLY A 72 14.09 -5.56 9.21
CA GLY A 72 13.10 -5.74 8.14
C GLY A 72 13.28 -4.73 7.01
N SER A 73 13.67 -3.50 7.35
CA SER A 73 14.02 -2.48 6.38
C SER A 73 15.31 -2.82 5.62
N GLU A 74 16.29 -3.44 6.29
CA GLU A 74 17.51 -3.95 5.65
C GLU A 74 17.22 -5.11 4.70
N LEU A 75 16.37 -6.07 5.09
CA LEU A 75 15.96 -7.17 4.21
C LEU A 75 15.24 -6.67 2.95
N LEU A 76 14.38 -5.65 3.09
CA LEU A 76 13.73 -5.02 1.95
C LEU A 76 14.76 -4.31 1.05
N ARG A 77 15.72 -3.59 1.65
CA ARG A 77 16.80 -2.93 0.91
C ARG A 77 17.62 -3.94 0.11
N LEU A 78 18.08 -5.02 0.73
CA LEU A 78 18.82 -6.10 0.06
C LEU A 78 18.00 -6.75 -1.05
N SER A 79 16.70 -6.97 -0.83
CA SER A 79 15.80 -7.53 -1.85
C SER A 79 15.63 -6.60 -3.06
N LEU A 80 15.56 -5.28 -2.82
CA LEU A 80 15.48 -4.27 -3.88
C LEU A 80 16.81 -4.13 -4.64
N GLU A 81 17.95 -4.24 -3.95
CA GLU A 81 19.28 -4.27 -4.58
C GLU A 81 19.43 -5.49 -5.50
N GLN A 82 19.00 -6.68 -5.05
CA GLN A 82 18.97 -7.89 -5.89
C GLN A 82 17.98 -7.79 -7.05
N ALA A 83 16.82 -7.14 -6.86
CA ALA A 83 15.84 -6.93 -7.92
C ALA A 83 16.31 -5.94 -8.98
N ARG A 84 17.13 -4.94 -8.60
CA ARG A 84 17.76 -3.98 -9.54
C ARG A 84 18.84 -4.65 -10.40
N GLY A 85 19.56 -5.64 -9.87
CA GLY A 85 20.57 -6.40 -10.60
C GLY A 85 20.00 -7.42 -11.59
N ARG A 86 18.71 -7.78 -11.47
CA ARG A 86 18.00 -8.55 -12.49
C ARG A 86 17.49 -7.60 -13.57
N GLU A 87 18.30 -7.39 -14.62
CA GLU A 87 17.79 -6.85 -15.87
C GLU A 87 16.49 -7.58 -16.24
N ARG A 88 15.43 -6.80 -16.48
CA ARG A 88 14.18 -7.33 -17.03
C ARG A 88 14.55 -8.12 -18.28
N PRO A 89 14.21 -9.43 -18.39
CA PRO A 89 14.26 -10.06 -19.68
C PRO A 89 13.38 -9.22 -20.61
N ALA A 90 13.97 -8.76 -21.71
CA ALA A 90 13.24 -8.09 -22.76
C ALA A 90 11.99 -8.93 -23.07
N ARG A 91 10.83 -8.28 -23.11
CA ARG A 91 9.59 -8.91 -23.59
C ARG A 91 9.82 -9.31 -25.05
N GLN A 92 10.31 -10.51 -25.28
CA GLN A 92 10.22 -11.17 -26.57
C GLN A 92 8.79 -11.69 -26.68
N GLY A 93 8.03 -11.09 -27.59
CA GLY A 93 6.80 -11.68 -28.06
C GLY A 93 7.11 -13.01 -28.73
N SER A 94 6.42 -14.06 -28.33
CA SER A 94 6.23 -15.24 -29.14
C SER A 94 4.84 -15.78 -28.86
N ALA A 95 3.94 -15.54 -29.82
CA ALA A 95 2.80 -16.41 -30.00
C ALA A 95 3.34 -17.84 -30.23
N ALA A 96 2.97 -18.78 -29.37
CA ALA A 96 3.09 -20.20 -29.65
C ALA A 96 1.95 -20.91 -28.94
N ALA A 97 1.07 -21.50 -29.75
CA ALA A 97 -0.02 -22.35 -29.34
C ALA A 97 0.50 -23.53 -28.49
N ALA A 98 -0.16 -23.77 -27.36
CA ALA A 98 -0.08 -25.05 -26.66
C ALA A 98 -1.50 -25.53 -26.37
N LYS A 99 -1.79 -26.74 -26.86
CA LYS A 99 -3.05 -27.49 -26.76
C LYS A 99 -3.55 -27.62 -25.31
N PRO A 100 -4.87 -27.81 -25.11
CA PRO A 100 -5.50 -27.77 -23.81
C PRO A 100 -5.19 -29.06 -23.03
N ALA A 101 -4.48 -28.94 -21.91
CA ALA A 101 -4.50 -29.97 -20.88
C ALA A 101 -5.78 -29.78 -20.07
N GLU A 102 -6.64 -30.80 -20.04
CA GLU A 102 -7.85 -30.88 -19.21
C GLU A 102 -7.51 -30.55 -17.75
N ARG A 103 -7.80 -29.32 -17.35
CA ARG A 103 -7.76 -28.92 -15.95
C ARG A 103 -9.18 -29.04 -15.42
N ARG A 104 -9.37 -29.97 -14.48
CA ARG A 104 -10.56 -30.00 -13.61
C ARG A 104 -10.85 -28.57 -13.12
N PRO A 105 -12.09 -28.08 -13.23
CA PRO A 105 -12.41 -26.72 -12.83
C PRO A 105 -12.32 -26.65 -11.31
N VAL A 106 -11.24 -26.07 -10.80
CA VAL A 106 -11.22 -25.57 -9.43
C VAL A 106 -12.08 -24.32 -9.47
N LEU A 107 -13.31 -24.42 -8.94
CA LEU A 107 -14.19 -23.28 -8.70
C LEU A 107 -13.48 -22.32 -7.74
N ARG A 108 -12.69 -21.41 -8.31
CA ARG A 108 -12.12 -20.29 -7.60
C ARG A 108 -13.27 -19.32 -7.42
N VAL A 109 -13.87 -19.34 -6.23
CA VAL A 109 -14.76 -18.25 -5.80
C VAL A 109 -13.88 -17.02 -5.71
N VAL A 110 -13.89 -16.22 -6.78
CA VAL A 110 -13.28 -14.89 -6.78
C VAL A 110 -14.24 -14.02 -6.00
N PRO A 111 -13.86 -13.46 -4.84
CA PRO A 111 -14.68 -12.46 -4.17
C PRO A 111 -14.99 -11.37 -5.19
N SER A 112 -16.26 -11.05 -5.37
CA SER A 112 -16.70 -9.94 -6.22
C SER A 112 -15.89 -8.71 -5.84
N THR A 113 -15.14 -8.19 -6.81
CA THR A 113 -14.35 -6.98 -6.61
C THR A 113 -15.33 -5.89 -6.21
N PRO A 114 -15.10 -5.16 -5.10
CA PRO A 114 -15.97 -4.06 -4.71
C PRO A 114 -16.17 -3.16 -5.91
N GLU A 115 -17.43 -2.97 -6.30
CA GLU A 115 -17.78 -2.18 -7.47
C GLU A 115 -17.37 -0.74 -7.17
N VAL A 116 -16.30 -0.30 -7.83
CA VAL A 116 -15.81 1.07 -7.68
C VAL A 116 -16.89 1.97 -8.30
N PRO A 117 -17.42 2.95 -7.54
CA PRO A 117 -18.39 3.90 -8.09
C PRO A 117 -17.81 4.59 -9.31
N SER A 118 -18.61 4.81 -10.36
CA SER A 118 -18.18 5.47 -11.61
C SER A 118 -17.64 6.89 -11.39
N GLU A 119 -18.04 7.53 -10.29
CA GLU A 119 -17.53 8.81 -9.83
C GLU A 119 -17.23 8.77 -8.33
N LEU A 120 -16.09 9.33 -7.95
CA LEU A 120 -15.66 9.55 -6.57
C LEU A 120 -15.40 11.04 -6.38
N GLY A 121 -16.47 11.77 -6.06
CA GLY A 121 -16.44 13.24 -5.93
C GLY A 121 -15.93 13.90 -7.21
N GLU A 122 -14.75 14.51 -7.12
CA GLU A 122 -14.10 15.19 -8.24
C GLU A 122 -13.43 14.24 -9.26
N LEU A 123 -13.34 12.93 -8.99
CA LEU A 123 -12.72 11.94 -9.88
C LEU A 123 -13.75 11.09 -10.62
N VAL A 124 -13.67 11.06 -11.96
CA VAL A 124 -14.32 10.04 -12.78
C VAL A 124 -13.42 8.81 -12.79
N THR A 125 -13.88 7.70 -12.20
CA THR A 125 -13.03 6.53 -11.91
C THR A 125 -12.86 5.59 -13.11
N ASP A 126 -13.66 5.78 -14.17
CA ASP A 126 -13.59 4.98 -15.39
C ASP A 126 -12.16 4.94 -15.94
N GLY A 127 -11.61 3.74 -16.11
CA GLY A 127 -10.24 3.50 -16.59
C GLY A 127 -9.12 3.70 -15.55
N PHE A 128 -9.38 4.30 -14.39
CA PHE A 128 -8.39 4.40 -13.32
C PHE A 128 -8.28 3.09 -12.53
N LYS A 129 -7.07 2.82 -12.03
CA LYS A 129 -6.79 1.72 -11.10
C LYS A 129 -6.41 2.27 -9.73
N GLY A 130 -6.96 1.69 -8.67
CA GLY A 130 -6.51 2.01 -7.30
C GLY A 130 -5.03 1.67 -7.12
N ALA A 131 -4.24 2.63 -6.64
CA ALA A 131 -2.80 2.49 -6.39
C ALA A 131 -2.44 2.65 -4.89
N GLY A 132 -3.42 2.92 -4.05
CA GLY A 132 -3.28 3.08 -2.60
C GLY A 132 -4.48 3.83 -2.03
N PRO A 133 -4.53 4.05 -0.71
CA PRO A 133 -5.61 4.81 -0.10
C PRO A 133 -5.72 6.21 -0.73
N GLY A 134 -6.83 6.48 -1.42
CA GLY A 134 -7.09 7.77 -2.08
C GLY A 134 -6.14 8.08 -3.25
N VAL A 135 -5.42 7.09 -3.78
CA VAL A 135 -4.50 7.26 -4.90
C VAL A 135 -4.96 6.41 -6.08
N TRP A 136 -5.05 7.04 -7.24
CA TRP A 136 -5.55 6.46 -8.47
C TRP A 136 -4.51 6.59 -9.56
N ARG A 137 -4.41 5.58 -10.41
CA ARG A 137 -3.43 5.50 -11.49
C ARG A 137 -4.13 5.34 -12.83
N SER A 138 -3.80 6.21 -13.79
CA SER A 138 -4.26 6.08 -15.17
C SER A 138 -3.44 5.05 -15.97
N PRO A 139 -3.95 4.55 -17.10
CA PRO A 139 -3.20 3.71 -18.03
C PRO A 139 -1.88 4.36 -18.51
N GLY A 140 -1.88 5.68 -18.74
CA GLY A 140 -0.72 6.48 -19.12
C GLY A 140 0.28 6.75 -17.99
N GLY A 141 0.04 6.22 -16.79
CA GLY A 141 0.98 6.32 -15.67
C GLY A 141 0.82 7.58 -14.81
N VAL A 142 -0.23 8.37 -15.01
CA VAL A 142 -0.54 9.53 -14.17
C VAL A 142 -1.06 9.06 -12.82
N LEU A 143 -0.55 9.64 -11.74
CA LEU A 143 -1.05 9.41 -10.38
C LEU A 143 -1.92 10.60 -9.95
N VAL A 144 -3.13 10.30 -9.49
CA VAL A 144 -4.09 11.27 -8.96
C VAL A 144 -4.29 10.97 -7.48
N ARG A 145 -4.06 11.96 -6.62
CA ARG A 145 -4.30 11.88 -5.18
C ARG A 145 -5.58 12.63 -4.84
N MET A 146 -6.50 11.93 -4.20
CA MET A 146 -7.74 12.47 -3.66
C MET A 146 -7.59 12.72 -2.15
N GLY A 147 -7.97 13.92 -1.72
CA GLY A 147 -7.97 14.38 -0.33
C GLY A 147 -9.38 14.68 0.18
N GLY A 148 -9.45 15.33 1.35
CA GLY A 148 -10.70 15.55 2.07
C GLY A 148 -11.11 14.37 2.98
N PRO A 149 -12.10 14.56 3.86
CA PRO A 149 -12.52 13.53 4.82
C PRO A 149 -12.94 12.21 4.15
N ASN A 150 -13.56 12.32 2.96
CA ASN A 150 -14.08 11.18 2.21
C ASN A 150 -13.19 10.80 1.01
N ARG A 151 -12.02 11.42 0.84
CA ARG A 151 -11.13 11.22 -0.33
C ARG A 151 -11.87 11.49 -1.66
N ASP A 152 -12.66 12.56 -1.67
CA ASP A 152 -13.56 12.98 -2.73
C ASP A 152 -13.10 14.26 -3.45
N ARG A 153 -12.04 14.93 -2.98
CA ARG A 153 -11.52 16.17 -3.57
C ARG A 153 -10.16 15.97 -4.22
N PHE A 154 -9.93 16.54 -5.40
CA PHE A 154 -8.65 16.51 -6.07
C PHE A 154 -7.62 17.28 -5.25
N ALA A 155 -6.54 16.62 -4.85
CA ALA A 155 -5.46 17.24 -4.08
C ALA A 155 -4.20 17.45 -4.94
N GLU A 156 -3.83 16.45 -5.74
CA GLU A 156 -2.57 16.48 -6.48
C GLU A 156 -2.59 15.54 -7.69
N LEU A 157 -1.84 15.93 -8.72
CA LEU A 157 -1.53 15.10 -9.88
C LEU A 157 0.00 15.00 -10.02
N VAL A 158 0.51 13.77 -10.11
CA VAL A 158 1.93 13.49 -10.36
C VAL A 158 2.05 12.77 -11.69
N TYR A 159 2.86 13.35 -12.57
CA TYR A 159 3.13 12.80 -13.89
C TYR A 159 4.57 13.15 -14.32
N GLU A 160 5.29 12.15 -14.79
CA GLU A 160 6.61 12.32 -15.38
C GLU A 160 6.45 12.56 -16.89
N GLY A 161 6.42 13.82 -17.28
CA GLY A 161 6.26 14.23 -18.67
C GLY A 161 5.79 15.67 -18.80
N GLN A 162 5.40 16.05 -20.02
CA GLN A 162 4.90 17.40 -20.26
C GLN A 162 3.52 17.59 -19.64
N VAL A 163 3.37 18.67 -18.88
CA VAL A 163 2.10 19.14 -18.33
C VAL A 163 1.71 20.43 -19.05
N VAL A 164 0.50 20.48 -19.61
CA VAL A 164 -0.05 21.67 -20.25
C VAL A 164 -1.12 22.26 -19.34
N ALA A 165 -0.88 23.48 -18.87
CA ALA A 165 -1.82 24.23 -18.05
C ALA A 165 -2.39 25.39 -18.87
N THR A 166 -3.72 25.44 -19.04
CA THR A 166 -4.43 26.46 -19.82
C THR A 166 -5.38 27.21 -18.90
N ARG A 167 -5.28 28.54 -18.87
CA ARG A 167 -6.22 29.37 -18.13
C ARG A 167 -7.53 29.48 -18.90
N GLU A 168 -8.64 29.17 -18.25
CA GLU A 168 -10.00 29.32 -18.76
C GLU A 168 -10.79 30.24 -17.83
N SER A 169 -11.96 30.72 -18.27
CA SER A 169 -12.80 31.67 -17.53
C SER A 169 -13.21 31.17 -16.14
N GLY A 170 -13.24 29.85 -15.92
CA GLY A 170 -13.58 29.22 -14.64
C GLY A 170 -12.39 28.68 -13.83
N GLY A 171 -11.14 28.86 -14.26
CA GLY A 171 -9.97 28.36 -13.53
C GLY A 171 -8.87 27.83 -14.43
N LEU A 172 -8.08 26.87 -13.92
CA LEU A 172 -6.98 26.26 -14.65
C LEU A 172 -7.38 24.87 -15.15
N ARG A 173 -7.35 24.67 -16.47
CA ARG A 173 -7.40 23.33 -17.07
C ARG A 173 -5.99 22.76 -17.13
N ILE A 174 -5.81 21.54 -16.65
CA ILE A 174 -4.52 20.85 -16.65
C ILE A 174 -4.63 19.58 -17.50
N LYS A 175 -3.68 19.36 -18.41
CA LYS A 175 -3.51 18.12 -19.16
C LYS A 175 -2.15 17.53 -18.84
N ALA A 176 -2.14 16.29 -18.37
CA ALA A 176 -0.94 15.55 -18.04
C ALA A 176 -1.10 14.12 -18.52
N GLY A 177 -0.30 13.71 -19.51
CA GLY A 177 -0.45 12.41 -20.16
C GLY A 177 -1.87 12.18 -20.70
N ASP A 178 -2.50 11.10 -20.23
CA ASP A 178 -3.87 10.70 -20.55
C ASP A 178 -4.91 11.26 -19.56
N VAL A 179 -4.55 12.17 -18.64
CA VAL A 179 -5.48 12.76 -17.67
C VAL A 179 -5.73 14.24 -17.96
N GLU A 180 -6.99 14.64 -17.80
CA GLU A 180 -7.43 16.04 -17.84
C GLU A 180 -8.09 16.42 -16.51
N VAL A 181 -7.71 17.57 -15.98
CA VAL A 181 -8.35 18.24 -14.85
C VAL A 181 -9.02 19.50 -15.36
N THR A 182 -10.33 19.61 -15.21
CA THR A 182 -11.12 20.78 -15.61
C THR A 182 -11.80 21.42 -14.41
N PRO A 183 -11.89 22.76 -14.34
CA PRO A 183 -12.73 23.43 -13.37
C PRO A 183 -14.21 23.03 -13.55
N SER A 184 -14.93 22.88 -12.44
CA SER A 184 -16.37 22.61 -12.40
C SER A 184 -17.04 23.53 -11.38
N ARG A 185 -18.37 23.48 -11.25
CA ARG A 185 -19.11 24.34 -10.31
C ARG A 185 -18.72 24.11 -8.85
N ASP A 186 -18.41 22.86 -8.49
CA ASP A 186 -18.24 22.43 -7.10
C ASP A 186 -16.77 22.10 -6.76
N GLY A 187 -15.83 22.42 -7.65
CA GLY A 187 -14.42 22.09 -7.49
C GLY A 187 -13.76 21.70 -8.81
N MET A 188 -12.94 20.66 -8.80
CA MET A 188 -12.32 20.13 -10.02
C MET A 188 -13.05 18.89 -10.55
N ARG A 189 -12.83 18.58 -11.83
CA ARG A 189 -13.22 17.30 -12.42
C ARG A 189 -12.02 16.66 -13.07
N VAL A 190 -11.65 15.48 -12.60
CA VAL A 190 -10.49 14.69 -13.05
C VAL A 190 -10.98 13.49 -13.84
N ARG A 191 -10.47 13.29 -15.05
CA ARG A 191 -10.86 12.15 -15.89
C ARG A 191 -9.73 11.71 -16.82
N ILE A 192 -9.81 10.47 -17.28
CA ILE A 192 -8.99 10.01 -18.40
C ILE A 192 -9.55 10.60 -19.70
N ARG A 193 -8.64 11.11 -20.53
CA ARG A 193 -8.88 11.52 -21.90
C ARG A 193 -9.00 10.27 -22.74
N ARG A 194 -10.12 10.13 -23.43
CA ARG A 194 -10.26 9.17 -24.52
C ARG A 194 -9.66 9.76 -25.80
#